data_AF-A0A2N2PYN9-F1
#
_entry.id   AF-A0A2N2PYN9-F1
#
_cell.length_a   1.000
_cell.length_b   1.000
_cell.length_c   1.000
_cell.angle_alpha   90.00
_cell.angle_beta   90.00
_cell.angle_gamma   90.00
#
_symmetry.space_group_name_H-M   'P 1'
#
loop_
_entity.id
_entity.type
_entity.pdbx_description
1 polymer ?
#
loop_
_entity_poly.entity_id
_entity_poly.type
_entity_poly.pdbx_seq_one_letter_code
_entity_poly.pdbx_strand_id
1 'polypeptide(L)'
;MNRPSQSAAPRRQPKIRAGWPAPVAGLLALALYARTLAPGLTWAHNGADGGDFLAAALTGGAPHPPGYPTYQLLLRAAIALFPGEPARAGNWLSALCAVLATALLADLARRSLTAGRWRGCIALVAALAW
;
A
#
# COMPACT_ATOMS: atom_id res chain seq x y z
N MET A 1 -18.46 -9.38 -54.56
CA MET A 1 -18.61 -8.31 -53.54
C MET A 1 -17.75 -8.69 -52.32
N ASN A 2 -16.43 -8.46 -52.36
CA ASN A 2 -15.51 -8.83 -51.27
C ASN A 2 -15.42 -7.67 -50.26
N ARG A 3 -15.80 -7.92 -48.99
CA ARG A 3 -15.52 -7.01 -47.88
C ARG A 3 -14.02 -7.09 -47.56
N PRO A 4 -13.27 -5.98 -47.53
CA PRO A 4 -11.88 -6.01 -47.08
C PRO A 4 -11.85 -6.41 -45.60
N SER A 5 -11.06 -7.45 -45.30
CA SER A 5 -10.72 -7.86 -43.95
C SER A 5 -9.96 -6.72 -43.28
N GLN A 6 -10.59 -6.05 -42.31
CA GLN A 6 -9.91 -5.10 -41.45
C GLN A 6 -8.90 -5.88 -40.60
N SER A 7 -7.62 -5.76 -40.94
CA SER A 7 -6.52 -6.26 -40.12
C SER A 7 -6.57 -5.51 -38.78
N ALA A 8 -6.93 -6.23 -37.72
CA ALA A 8 -6.94 -5.69 -36.37
C ALA A 8 -5.54 -5.15 -36.03
N ALA A 9 -5.42 -3.84 -35.86
CA ALA A 9 -4.17 -3.21 -35.45
C ALA A 9 -3.67 -3.88 -34.15
N PRO A 10 -2.36 -4.17 -34.04
CA PRO A 10 -1.83 -4.88 -32.88
C PRO A 10 -2.12 -4.08 -31.60
N ARG A 11 -2.86 -4.69 -30.66
CA ARG A 11 -3.05 -4.15 -29.30
C ARG A 11 -1.67 -3.92 -28.69
N ARG A 12 -1.23 -2.66 -28.59
CA ARG A 12 0.00 -2.30 -27.88
C ARG A 12 -0.16 -2.75 -26.43
N GLN A 13 0.52 -3.84 -26.07
CA GLN A 13 0.62 -4.25 -24.67
C GLN A 13 1.31 -3.12 -23.91
N PRO A 14 0.66 -2.49 -22.92
CA PRO A 14 1.32 -1.47 -22.13
C PRO A 14 2.47 -2.13 -21.38
N LYS A 15 3.71 -1.80 -21.74
CA LYS A 15 4.88 -2.24 -20.97
C LYS A 15 4.74 -1.67 -19.57
N ILE A 16 4.58 -2.53 -18.57
CA ILE A 16 4.53 -2.16 -17.16
C ILE A 16 5.95 -1.71 -16.77
N ARG A 17 6.26 -0.44 -17.01
CA ARG A 17 7.47 0.20 -16.48
C ARG A 17 7.02 1.14 -15.38
N ALA A 18 7.29 0.77 -14.13
CA ALA A 18 7.19 1.69 -13.02
C ALA A 18 8.14 2.86 -13.29
N GLY A 19 7.62 4.09 -13.24
CA GLY A 19 8.46 5.27 -13.31
C GLY A 19 9.18 5.48 -11.98
N TRP A 20 10.23 6.30 -11.99
CA TRP A 20 10.98 6.67 -10.77
C TRP A 20 10.14 7.19 -9.59
N PRO A 21 8.97 7.88 -9.73
CA PRO A 21 8.26 8.37 -8.54
C PRO A 21 7.71 7.26 -7.64
N ALA A 22 7.40 6.08 -8.18
CA ALA A 22 6.86 4.96 -7.40
C ALA A 22 7.84 4.39 -6.36
N PRO A 23 9.08 3.96 -6.73
CA PRO A 23 10.05 3.51 -5.75
C PRO A 23 10.49 4.63 -4.81
N VAL A 24 10.55 5.89 -5.26
CA VAL A 24 10.89 7.03 -4.39
C VAL A 24 9.81 7.27 -3.34
N ALA A 25 8.53 7.29 -3.72
CA ALA A 25 7.42 7.44 -2.77
C ALA A 25 7.44 6.32 -1.72
N GLY A 26 7.57 5.06 -2.17
CA GLY A 26 7.62 3.90 -1.27
C GLY A 26 8.83 3.94 -0.32
N LEU A 27 10.01 4.33 -0.80
CA LEU A 27 11.21 4.44 0.05
C LEU A 27 11.10 5.57 1.08
N LEU A 28 10.49 6.72 0.70
CA LEU A 28 10.24 7.82 1.63
C LEU A 28 9.24 7.40 2.72
N ALA A 29 8.14 6.75 2.33
CA ALA A 29 7.17 6.20 3.28
C ALA A 29 7.83 5.16 4.21
N LEU A 30 8.65 4.26 3.67
CA LEU A 30 9.34 3.24 4.45
C LEU A 30 10.29 3.87 5.46
N ALA A 31 11.10 4.85 5.04
CA ALA A 31 12.03 5.53 5.92
C ALA A 31 11.33 6.32 7.03
N LEU A 32 10.20 6.96 6.72
CA LEU A 32 9.37 7.66 7.70
C LEU A 32 8.80 6.67 8.72
N TYR A 33 8.02 5.68 8.26
CA TYR A 33 7.37 4.73 9.14
C TYR A 33 8.35 3.88 9.94
N ALA A 34 9.50 3.49 9.39
CA ALA A 34 10.53 2.76 10.13
C ALA A 34 11.13 3.60 11.28
N ARG A 35 11.19 4.93 11.14
CA ARG A 35 11.71 5.84 12.18
C ARG A 35 10.67 6.23 13.22
N THR A 36 9.40 6.27 12.83
CA THR A 36 8.31 6.71 13.71
C THR A 36 7.43 5.55 14.18
N LEU A 37 7.81 4.30 13.88
CA LEU A 37 7.07 3.11 14.26
C LEU A 37 6.89 3.05 15.78
N ALA A 38 5.66 2.91 16.25
CA ALA A 38 5.43 2.63 17.65
C ALA A 38 5.99 1.23 18.00
N PRO A 39 6.68 1.07 19.15
CA PRO A 39 7.20 -0.22 19.57
C PRO A 39 6.10 -1.19 20.03
N GLY A 40 4.87 -0.70 20.23
CA GLY A 40 3.68 -1.47 20.61
C GLY A 40 2.40 -0.69 20.34
N LEU A 41 1.31 -1.00 21.05
CA LEU A 41 0.05 -0.27 20.96
C LEU A 41 0.17 1.15 21.55
N THR A 42 -0.53 2.10 20.95
CA THR A 42 -0.55 3.51 21.39
C THR A 42 -1.90 4.16 21.08
N TRP A 43 -2.28 5.13 21.90
CA TRP A 43 -3.45 5.98 21.66
C TRP A 43 -3.12 7.23 20.84
N ALA A 44 -1.84 7.47 20.55
CA ALA A 44 -1.42 8.60 19.73
C ALA A 44 -2.03 8.52 18.32
N HIS A 45 -2.28 9.69 17.72
CA HIS A 45 -2.79 9.80 16.33
C HIS A 45 -4.08 9.00 16.06
N ASN A 46 -4.96 8.87 17.06
CA ASN A 46 -6.22 8.12 16.98
C ASN A 46 -6.05 6.60 16.77
N GLY A 47 -4.93 6.00 17.20
CA GLY A 47 -4.64 4.56 17.07
C GLY A 47 -5.41 3.60 17.99
N ALA A 48 -6.65 3.93 18.35
CA ALA A 48 -7.46 3.18 19.31
C ALA A 48 -7.87 1.77 18.83
N ASP A 49 -8.00 1.59 17.51
CA ASP A 49 -8.47 0.37 16.86
C ASP A 49 -7.42 -0.76 16.83
N GLY A 50 -6.14 -0.42 16.97
CA GLY A 50 -5.05 -1.40 16.92
C GLY A 50 -5.18 -2.53 17.95
N GLY A 51 -5.68 -2.22 19.15
CA GLY A 51 -5.93 -3.21 20.20
C GLY A 51 -7.00 -4.22 19.82
N ASP A 52 -8.07 -3.77 19.17
CA ASP A 52 -9.17 -4.63 18.74
C ASP A 52 -8.75 -5.55 17.59
N PHE A 53 -8.05 -5.00 16.60
CA PHE A 53 -7.47 -5.80 15.51
C PHE A 53 -6.50 -6.86 16.02
N LEU A 54 -5.64 -6.48 16.98
CA LEU A 54 -4.67 -7.39 17.58
C LEU A 54 -5.36 -8.49 18.42
N ALA A 55 -6.34 -8.12 19.25
CA ALA A 55 -7.10 -9.06 20.05
C ALA A 55 -7.84 -10.07 19.17
N ALA A 56 -8.48 -9.62 18.09
CA ALA A 56 -9.15 -10.48 17.14
C ALA A 56 -8.17 -11.41 16.40
N ALA A 57 -6.97 -10.92 16.01
CA ALA A 57 -5.96 -11.75 15.38
C ALA A 57 -5.42 -12.86 16.31
N LEU A 58 -5.20 -12.53 17.59
CA LEU A 58 -4.66 -13.45 18.59
C LEU A 58 -5.69 -14.49 19.07
N THR A 59 -6.98 -14.11 19.13
CA THR A 59 -8.05 -15.00 19.61
C THR A 59 -8.79 -15.72 18.49
N GLY A 60 -8.56 -15.35 17.22
CA GLY A 60 -9.34 -15.85 16.09
C GLY A 60 -10.75 -15.22 16.00
N GLY A 61 -10.99 -14.12 16.72
CA GLY A 61 -12.21 -13.34 16.65
C GLY A 61 -12.28 -12.42 15.43
N ALA A 62 -13.29 -11.55 15.43
CA ALA A 62 -13.48 -10.51 14.41
C ALA A 62 -13.39 -9.13 15.09
N PRO A 63 -12.62 -8.16 14.55
CA PRO A 63 -12.53 -6.83 15.11
C PRO A 63 -13.83 -6.05 14.87
N HIS A 64 -14.09 -5.05 15.71
CA HIS A 64 -15.23 -4.16 15.62
C HIS A 64 -14.81 -2.76 15.08
N PRO A 65 -15.53 -2.21 14.09
CA PRO A 65 -16.55 -2.85 13.29
C PRO A 65 -15.96 -3.98 12.41
N PRO A 66 -16.74 -5.02 12.11
CA PRO A 66 -16.28 -6.08 11.21
C PRO A 66 -16.11 -5.54 9.78
N GLY A 67 -15.21 -6.15 9.01
CA GLY A 67 -15.04 -5.77 7.59
C GLY A 67 -13.63 -5.93 7.00
N TYR A 68 -12.66 -6.41 7.79
CA TYR A 68 -11.24 -6.43 7.39
C TYR A 68 -10.62 -7.83 7.31
N PRO A 69 -11.28 -8.84 6.67
CA PRO A 69 -10.81 -10.23 6.73
C PRO A 69 -9.42 -10.43 6.13
N THR A 70 -9.10 -9.74 5.03
CA THR A 70 -7.76 -9.81 4.40
C THR A 70 -6.68 -9.28 5.33
N TYR A 71 -6.93 -8.13 5.97
CA TYR A 71 -5.98 -7.56 6.91
C TYR A 71 -5.78 -8.48 8.11
N GLN A 72 -6.85 -9.06 8.66
CA GLN A 72 -6.75 -9.99 9.78
C GLN A 72 -5.98 -11.27 9.43
N LEU A 73 -6.15 -11.81 8.23
CA LEU A 73 -5.33 -12.95 7.77
C LEU A 73 -3.85 -12.58 7.67
N LEU A 74 -3.53 -11.42 7.10
CA LEU A 74 -2.15 -10.93 7.01
C LEU A 74 -1.55 -10.64 8.39
N LEU A 75 -2.33 -10.08 9.31
CA LEU A 75 -1.89 -9.78 10.68
C LEU A 75 -1.54 -11.07 11.44
N ARG A 76 -2.39 -12.09 11.33
CA ARG A 76 -2.11 -13.42 11.92
C ARG A 76 -0.84 -14.03 11.34
N ALA A 77 -0.64 -13.93 10.02
CA ALA A 77 0.58 -14.39 9.38
C ALA A 77 1.82 -13.60 9.84
N ALA A 78 1.72 -12.28 9.96
CA ALA A 78 2.81 -11.42 10.41
C ALA A 78 3.23 -11.76 11.86
N ILE A 79 2.25 -11.92 12.76
CA ILE A 79 2.50 -12.31 14.16
C ILE A 79 3.17 -13.69 14.22
N ALA A 80 2.75 -14.64 13.38
CA ALA A 80 3.34 -15.98 13.33
C ALA A 80 4.77 -16.00 12.77
N LEU A 81 5.07 -15.16 11.77
CA LEU A 81 6.38 -15.08 11.12
C LEU A 81 7.43 -14.30 11.92
N PHE A 82 6.99 -13.31 12.70
CA PHE A 82 7.86 -12.44 13.49
C PHE A 82 7.57 -12.61 14.98
N PRO A 83 8.02 -13.72 15.60
CA PRO A 83 7.81 -13.97 17.02
C PRO A 83 8.48 -12.85 17.84
N GLY A 84 7.74 -12.31 18.81
CA GLY A 84 8.15 -11.15 19.59
C GLY A 84 6.92 -10.41 20.10
N GLU A 85 7.01 -9.09 20.18
CA GLU A 85 5.87 -8.25 20.54
C GLU A 85 4.86 -8.21 19.37
N PRO A 86 3.62 -8.72 19.55
CA PRO A 86 2.65 -8.85 18.45
C PRO A 86 2.19 -7.53 17.84
N ALA A 87 2.05 -6.46 18.63
CA ALA A 87 1.65 -5.16 18.12
C ALA A 87 2.69 -4.58 17.16
N ARG A 88 3.98 -4.86 17.36
CA ARG A 88 5.09 -4.44 16.53
C ARG A 88 5.06 -5.14 15.18
N ALA A 89 4.72 -6.44 15.15
CA ALA A 89 4.46 -7.14 13.89
C ALA A 89 3.29 -6.50 13.13
N GLY A 90 2.22 -6.14 13.84
CA GLY A 90 1.09 -5.39 13.27
C GLY A 90 1.49 -4.01 12.73
N ASN A 91 2.24 -3.23 13.50
CA ASN A 91 2.71 -1.92 13.09
C ASN A 91 3.58 -1.99 11.82
N TRP A 92 4.47 -2.99 11.72
CA TRP A 92 5.26 -3.22 10.50
C TRP A 92 4.39 -3.62 9.31
N LEU A 93 3.37 -4.46 9.51
CA LEU A 93 2.42 -4.79 8.45
C LEU A 93 1.70 -3.54 7.94
N SER A 94 1.18 -2.68 8.83
CA SER A 94 0.54 -1.42 8.43
C SER A 94 1.52 -0.50 7.69
N ALA A 95 2.78 -0.41 8.14
CA ALA A 95 3.81 0.37 7.47
C ALA A 95 4.08 -0.15 6.04
N LEU A 96 4.17 -1.47 5.85
CA LEU A 96 4.35 -2.07 4.52
C LEU A 96 3.12 -1.82 3.62
N CYS A 97 1.91 -1.86 4.16
CA CYS A 97 0.71 -1.47 3.42
C CYS A 97 0.77 0.00 2.96
N ALA A 98 1.22 0.92 3.82
CA ALA A 98 1.38 2.33 3.46
C ALA A 98 2.47 2.55 2.39
N VAL A 99 3.59 1.84 2.48
CA VAL A 99 4.66 1.84 1.46
C VAL A 99 4.13 1.37 0.11
N LEU A 100 3.36 0.29 0.08
CA LEU A 100 2.75 -0.22 -1.14
C LEU A 100 1.71 0.75 -1.69
N ALA A 101 0.84 1.30 -0.83
CA ALA A 101 -0.19 2.25 -1.23
C ALA A 101 0.41 3.50 -1.89
N THR A 102 1.40 4.13 -1.26
CA THR A 102 2.06 5.33 -1.79
C THR A 102 2.81 5.05 -3.10
N ALA A 103 3.49 3.91 -3.22
CA ALA A 103 4.14 3.51 -4.47
C ALA A 103 3.14 3.28 -5.62
N LEU A 104 2.01 2.62 -5.34
CA LEU A 104 0.95 2.37 -6.30
C LEU A 104 0.24 3.68 -6.71
N LEU A 105 -0.03 4.58 -5.76
CA LEU A 105 -0.60 5.89 -6.03
C LEU A 105 0.32 6.75 -6.90
N ALA A 106 1.63 6.73 -6.65
CA ALA A 106 2.61 7.44 -7.47
C ALA A 106 2.66 6.88 -8.90
N ASP A 107 2.60 5.56 -9.07
CA ASP A 107 2.55 4.96 -10.41
C ASP A 107 1.22 5.27 -11.12
N LEU A 108 0.10 5.20 -10.40
CA LEU A 108 -1.22 5.53 -10.92
C LEU A 108 -1.29 7.00 -11.37
N ALA A 109 -0.89 7.93 -10.51
CA ALA A 109 -0.86 9.36 -10.83
C ALA A 109 -0.01 9.63 -12.06
N ARG A 110 1.18 9.03 -12.15
CA ARG A 110 2.06 9.16 -13.32
C ARG A 110 1.41 8.65 -14.61
N ARG A 111 0.61 7.58 -14.54
CA ARG A 111 -0.11 7.02 -15.72
C ARG A 111 -1.31 7.86 -16.12
N SER A 112 -1.99 8.48 -15.17
CA SER A 112 -3.16 9.33 -15.40
C SER A 112 -2.80 10.73 -15.92
N LEU A 113 -1.60 11.22 -15.63
CA LEU A 113 -1.12 12.52 -16.06
C LEU A 113 -0.61 12.52 -17.52
N THR A 114 -0.91 13.59 -18.25
CA THR A 114 -0.38 13.83 -19.59
C THR A 114 1.15 13.94 -19.57
N ALA A 115 1.79 13.62 -20.70
CA ALA A 115 3.24 13.73 -20.81
C ALA A 115 3.69 15.19 -20.60
N GLY A 116 4.59 15.40 -19.65
CA GLY A 116 5.13 16.73 -19.34
C GLY A 116 6.36 16.62 -18.44
N ARG A 117 7.19 17.67 -18.42
CA ARG A 117 8.46 17.68 -17.67
C ARG A 117 8.25 17.49 -16.15
N TRP A 118 7.11 17.93 -15.62
CA TRP A 118 6.78 17.89 -14.20
C TRP A 118 5.99 16.65 -13.77
N ARG A 119 5.64 15.77 -14.72
CA ARG A 119 4.77 14.61 -14.47
C ARG A 119 5.25 13.73 -13.31
N GLY A 120 6.57 13.51 -13.22
CA GLY A 120 7.16 12.70 -12.14
C GLY A 120 7.00 13.36 -10.77
N CYS A 121 7.30 14.66 -10.67
CA CYS A 121 7.19 15.41 -9.43
C CYS A 121 5.73 15.53 -8.96
N ILE A 122 4.80 15.81 -9.87
CA ILE A 122 3.37 15.90 -9.55
C ILE A 122 2.86 14.54 -9.04
N ALA A 123 3.25 13.45 -9.71
CA ALA A 123 2.87 12.10 -9.27
C ALA A 123 3.42 11.73 -7.89
N LEU A 124 4.68 12.11 -7.60
CA LEU A 124 5.29 11.90 -6.29
C LEU A 124 4.58 12.69 -5.19
N VAL A 125 4.35 13.99 -5.41
CA VAL A 125 3.68 14.85 -4.42
C VAL A 125 2.25 14.38 -4.18
N ALA A 126 1.50 14.07 -5.25
CA ALA A 126 0.13 13.57 -5.13
C ALA A 126 0.05 12.28 -4.30
N ALA A 127 1.04 11.39 -4.42
CA ALA A 127 1.06 10.14 -3.68
C ALA A 127 1.46 10.29 -2.21
N LEU A 128 2.23 11.32 -1.86
CA LEU A 128 2.67 11.60 -0.49
C LEU A 128 1.70 12.53 0.27
N ALA A 129 0.85 13.26 -0.44
CA ALA A 129 -0.12 14.19 0.14
C ALA A 129 -1.50 13.57 0.42
N TRP A 130 -1.72 12.32 0.00
CA TRP A 130 -2.93 11.55 0.27
C TRP A 130 -2.85 10.89 1.65
#